data_AF-A0A9D6E1T3-F1
#
_entry.id   AF-A0A9D6E1T3-F1
#
_cell.length_a   1.000
_cell.length_b   1.000
_cell.length_c   1.000
_cell.angle_alpha   90.00
_cell.angle_beta   90.00
_cell.angle_gamma   90.00
#
_symmetry.space_group_name_H-M   'P 1'
#
loop_
_entity.id
_entity.type
_entity.pdbx_description
1 polymer ?
#
loop_
_entity_poly.entity_id
_entity_poly.type
_entity_poly.pdbx_seq_one_letter_code
_entity_poly.pdbx_strand_id
1 'polypeptide(L)'
;MSRPTKPEVAEAKTGMEKHPIQCTKKELEEMFEKAKNNLPLETLINGDKETTPPEKRWSFDKETLTIHNDNQWKGFFPADQNLAIQYLGGFWKRFYQEDGVVKGITHPVEVPFVYADSRPQIYSHPKYGEVVLLKYISPQNAMFYDVLKIVDKDTIVGKAFLGIPPNGLPLLTFSMSRKYGIERMAEEDHEKIFQEQAQRPPEGKVIGEWAGKLVSDGGLSPESQRFTFTSDKSGELKMRYIFARLLAGNSRVEMTPEQMNTYDWTNWHDEIKMVTDDLMVGKWCSPTTRLPLPDYAPGFLSVEKTPEGNRCSIRYILERK
;
A
#
# COMPACT_ATOMS: atom_id res chain seq x y z
N MET A 1 -13.30 14.42 -31.46
CA MET A 1 -13.19 13.34 -30.46
C MET A 1 -12.26 13.82 -29.36
N SER A 2 -12.84 14.29 -28.26
CA SER A 2 -12.11 14.78 -27.09
C SER A 2 -11.48 13.60 -26.35
N ARG A 3 -10.19 13.69 -26.04
CA ARG A 3 -9.51 12.75 -25.15
C ARG A 3 -10.24 12.75 -23.79
N PRO A 4 -10.50 11.59 -23.17
CA PRO A 4 -10.93 11.59 -21.78
C PRO A 4 -9.77 12.11 -20.93
N THR A 5 -10.02 13.18 -20.19
CA THR A 5 -9.15 13.65 -19.12
C THR A 5 -9.13 12.60 -18.01
N LYS A 6 -7.92 12.26 -17.54
CA LYS A 6 -7.64 11.41 -16.39
C LYS A 6 -8.58 11.79 -15.22
N PRO A 7 -9.16 10.84 -14.49
CA PRO A 7 -9.85 11.16 -13.26
C PRO A 7 -8.83 11.76 -12.28
N GLU A 8 -9.01 13.04 -11.98
CA GLU A 8 -8.31 13.74 -10.92
C GLU A 8 -8.89 13.18 -9.62
N VAL A 9 -8.10 12.37 -8.91
CA VAL A 9 -8.43 11.93 -7.55
C VAL A 9 -8.74 13.18 -6.76
N ALA A 10 -9.96 13.29 -6.22
CA ALA A 10 -10.37 14.44 -5.45
C ALA A 10 -9.46 14.58 -4.23
N GLU A 11 -8.45 15.44 -4.34
CA GLU A 11 -7.60 15.81 -3.23
C GLU A 11 -8.51 16.40 -2.16
N ALA A 12 -8.54 15.74 -0.99
CA ALA A 12 -9.01 16.40 0.21
C ALA A 12 -8.17 17.68 0.34
N LYS A 13 -8.82 18.84 0.26
CA LYS A 13 -8.19 20.17 0.40
C LYS A 13 -7.57 20.32 1.79
N THR A 14 -6.44 19.66 2.00
CA THR A 14 -5.40 20.13 2.90
C THR A 14 -4.86 21.40 2.24
N GLY A 15 -4.47 22.43 2.98
CA GLY A 15 -3.90 23.65 2.39
C GLY A 15 -2.51 23.44 1.76
N MET A 16 -2.24 22.27 1.20
CA MET A 16 -0.97 21.83 0.63
C MET A 16 -1.10 21.71 -0.89
N GLU A 17 -0.09 22.19 -1.61
CA GLU A 17 -0.04 22.12 -3.09
C GLU A 17 0.18 20.67 -3.62
N LYS A 18 0.57 19.73 -2.75
CA LYS A 18 0.84 18.33 -3.08
C LYS A 18 0.71 17.45 -1.84
N HIS A 19 0.06 16.28 -1.96
CA HIS A 19 -0.10 15.34 -0.84
C HIS A 19 1.25 14.73 -0.41
N PRO A 20 1.57 14.60 0.90
CA PRO A 20 2.90 14.16 1.37
C PRO A 20 3.37 12.81 0.82
N ILE A 21 2.44 11.89 0.56
CA ILE A 21 2.72 10.55 0.01
C ILE A 21 3.33 10.58 -1.41
N GLN A 22 3.24 11.72 -2.10
CA GLN A 22 3.74 11.91 -3.46
C GLN A 22 5.04 12.73 -3.51
N CYS A 23 5.52 13.19 -2.35
CA CYS A 23 6.66 14.10 -2.29
C CYS A 23 7.99 13.40 -2.50
N THR A 24 8.91 14.08 -3.19
CA THR A 24 10.34 13.77 -3.17
C THR A 24 10.92 14.05 -1.79
N LYS A 25 12.15 13.59 -1.53
CA LYS A 25 12.82 13.78 -0.24
C LYS A 25 12.91 15.26 0.11
N LYS A 26 13.31 16.09 -0.86
CA LYS A 26 13.42 17.54 -0.70
C LYS A 26 12.07 18.18 -0.39
N GLU A 27 11.04 17.87 -1.17
CA GLU A 27 9.68 18.40 -0.96
C GLU A 27 9.15 18.02 0.43
N LEU A 28 9.37 16.77 0.86
CA LEU A 28 8.91 16.29 2.16
C LEU A 28 9.70 16.90 3.32
N GLU A 29 11.00 17.14 3.16
CA GLU A 29 11.81 17.88 4.13
C GLU A 29 11.32 19.32 4.30
N GLU A 30 11.07 20.03 3.19
CA GLU A 30 10.53 21.40 3.21
C GLU A 30 9.14 21.43 3.85
N MET A 31 8.29 20.45 3.51
CA MET A 31 6.97 20.31 4.09
C MET A 31 7.03 20.06 5.60
N PHE A 32 7.91 19.17 6.05
CA PHE A 32 8.12 18.92 7.48
C PHE A 32 8.57 20.18 8.22
N GLU A 33 9.45 21.00 7.61
CA GLU A 33 9.91 22.25 8.21
C GLU A 33 8.80 23.30 8.33
N LYS A 34 7.93 23.40 7.32
CA LYS A 34 6.81 24.37 7.29
C LYS A 34 5.59 23.92 8.09
N ALA A 35 5.32 22.62 8.17
CA ALA A 35 4.15 22.09 8.85
C ALA A 35 4.17 22.42 10.35
N LYS A 36 2.99 22.56 10.94
CA LYS A 36 2.79 22.69 12.38
C LYS A 36 2.01 21.48 12.87
N ASN A 37 2.34 21.00 14.07
CA ASN A 37 1.49 20.03 14.74
C ASN A 37 0.24 20.76 15.25
N ASN A 38 -0.89 20.59 14.55
CA ASN A 38 -2.13 21.32 14.86
C ASN A 38 -3.16 20.48 15.61
N LEU A 39 -2.87 19.19 15.80
CA LEU A 39 -3.81 18.22 16.35
C LEU A 39 -3.26 17.56 17.62
N PRO A 40 -4.15 17.17 18.54
CA PRO A 40 -3.76 16.57 19.80
C PRO A 40 -3.25 15.14 19.59
N LEU A 41 -2.46 14.65 20.55
CA LEU A 41 -1.75 13.37 20.50
C LEU A 41 -2.70 12.19 20.24
N GLU A 42 -3.91 12.26 20.77
CA GLU A 42 -4.98 11.26 20.66
C GLU A 42 -5.41 11.03 19.21
N THR A 43 -5.14 11.97 18.30
CA THR A 43 -5.39 11.81 16.87
C THR A 43 -4.59 10.65 16.28
N LEU A 44 -3.46 10.27 16.88
CA LEU A 44 -2.67 9.13 16.43
C LEU A 44 -3.39 7.80 16.62
N ILE A 45 -4.28 7.70 17.62
CA ILE A 45 -4.91 6.44 18.02
C ILE A 45 -5.74 5.89 16.86
N ASN A 46 -5.49 4.63 16.52
CA ASN A 46 -6.11 3.92 15.41
C ASN A 46 -6.42 2.44 15.72
N GLY A 47 -6.06 1.97 16.92
CA GLY A 47 -6.13 0.56 17.26
C GLY A 47 -6.27 0.32 18.75
N ASP A 48 -6.74 -0.88 19.10
CA ASP A 48 -6.34 -1.51 20.34
C ASP A 48 -5.01 -2.26 20.11
N LYS A 49 -4.32 -2.65 21.18
CA LYS A 49 -2.99 -3.27 21.07
C LYS A 49 -2.99 -4.57 20.26
N GLU A 50 -3.94 -5.48 20.56
CA GLU A 50 -3.92 -6.88 20.10
C GLU A 50 -5.16 -7.33 19.33
N THR A 51 -6.18 -6.49 19.17
CA THR A 51 -7.39 -6.93 18.47
C THR A 51 -7.16 -6.90 16.96
N THR A 52 -7.60 -7.95 16.25
CA THR A 52 -7.98 -7.82 14.85
C THR A 52 -8.89 -6.59 14.75
N PRO A 53 -8.49 -5.55 14.00
CA PRO A 53 -9.29 -4.34 13.92
C PRO A 53 -10.71 -4.71 13.47
N PRO A 54 -11.75 -4.15 14.09
CA PRO A 54 -13.10 -4.41 13.61
C PRO A 54 -13.18 -4.00 12.13
N GLU A 55 -13.83 -4.83 11.29
CA GLU A 55 -13.97 -4.63 9.83
C GLU A 55 -14.44 -3.21 9.45
N LYS A 56 -15.10 -2.53 10.38
CA LYS A 56 -15.62 -1.15 10.28
C LYS A 56 -14.55 -0.06 10.13
N ARG A 57 -13.25 -0.36 10.29
CA ARG A 57 -12.15 0.62 10.15
C ARG A 57 -11.51 0.63 8.76
N TRP A 58 -12.12 -0.08 7.81
CA TRP A 58 -11.68 -0.09 6.42
C TRP A 58 -12.86 0.24 5.50
N SER A 59 -12.62 1.10 4.51
CA SER A 59 -13.58 1.37 3.45
C SER A 59 -12.88 1.65 2.12
N PHE A 60 -13.60 1.39 1.04
CA PHE A 60 -13.15 1.66 -0.33
C PHE A 60 -14.24 2.39 -1.09
N ASP A 61 -13.91 3.57 -1.60
CA ASP A 61 -14.75 4.36 -2.47
C ASP A 61 -14.40 4.05 -3.93
N LYS A 62 -15.33 3.41 -4.65
CA LYS A 62 -15.17 3.03 -6.07
C LYS A 62 -15.22 4.22 -7.03
N GLU A 63 -15.84 5.34 -6.64
CA GLU A 63 -15.95 6.52 -7.49
C GLU A 63 -14.63 7.28 -7.50
N THR A 64 -14.00 7.41 -6.32
CA THR A 64 -12.74 8.13 -6.16
C THR A 64 -11.51 7.23 -6.13
N LEU A 65 -11.70 5.90 -6.19
CA LEU A 65 -10.67 4.87 -6.06
C LEU A 65 -9.79 5.09 -4.82
N THR A 66 -10.42 5.46 -3.71
CA THR A 66 -9.74 5.81 -2.46
C THR A 66 -10.01 4.76 -1.39
N ILE A 67 -8.93 4.33 -0.73
CA ILE A 67 -8.96 3.45 0.42
C ILE A 67 -8.82 4.32 1.68
N HIS A 68 -9.67 4.04 2.67
CA HIS A 68 -9.46 4.47 4.05
C HIS A 68 -9.22 3.25 4.91
N ASN A 69 -8.04 3.14 5.50
CA ASN A 69 -7.61 2.04 6.35
C ASN A 69 -7.10 2.61 7.67
N ASP A 70 -7.98 2.60 8.68
CA ASP A 70 -7.69 3.07 10.03
C ASP A 70 -7.17 1.93 10.94
N ASN A 71 -6.75 0.80 10.39
CA ASN A 71 -6.16 -0.29 11.17
C ASN A 71 -4.71 0.01 11.56
N GLN A 72 -4.02 0.77 10.71
CA GLN A 72 -2.63 1.12 10.83
C GLN A 72 -2.33 2.41 10.07
N TRP A 73 -1.37 3.20 10.55
CA TRP A 73 -0.78 4.28 9.80
C TRP A 73 0.21 3.68 8.82
N LYS A 74 -0.14 3.62 7.53
CA LYS A 74 0.75 3.13 6.49
C LYS A 74 1.87 4.15 6.24
N GLY A 75 3.12 3.71 6.31
CA GLY A 75 4.30 4.51 6.04
C GLY A 75 4.64 4.60 4.56
N PHE A 76 5.01 5.80 4.12
CA PHE A 76 5.44 6.08 2.76
C PHE A 76 6.79 6.78 2.78
N PHE A 77 7.76 6.20 2.08
CA PHE A 77 9.01 6.87 1.78
C PHE A 77 8.86 7.89 0.66
N PRO A 78 9.82 8.83 0.52
CA PRO A 78 9.83 9.76 -0.59
C PRO A 78 9.80 9.08 -1.96
N ALA A 79 9.15 9.73 -2.93
CA ALA A 79 8.92 9.18 -4.26
C ALA A 79 10.21 8.95 -5.08
N ASP A 80 11.30 9.61 -4.69
CA ASP A 80 12.65 9.51 -5.28
C ASP A 80 13.61 8.66 -4.43
N GLN A 81 13.09 7.90 -3.46
CA GLN A 81 13.89 6.98 -2.65
C GLN A 81 14.46 5.85 -3.51
N ASN A 82 15.62 5.30 -3.11
CA ASN A 82 16.21 4.15 -3.79
C ASN A 82 15.21 2.98 -3.88
N LEU A 83 15.10 2.38 -5.07
CA LEU A 83 14.20 1.27 -5.42
C LEU A 83 14.24 0.11 -4.41
N ALA A 84 15.42 -0.22 -3.86
CA ALA A 84 15.54 -1.29 -2.86
C ALA A 84 14.75 -0.97 -1.59
N ILE A 85 14.80 0.27 -1.11
CA ILE A 85 14.07 0.72 0.08
C ILE A 85 12.58 0.96 -0.25
N GLN A 86 12.28 1.37 -1.48
CA GLN A 86 10.91 1.61 -1.95
C GLN A 86 10.08 0.32 -2.03
N TYR A 87 10.69 -0.80 -2.44
CA TYR A 87 9.97 -2.08 -2.61
C TYR A 87 10.20 -3.10 -1.51
N LEU A 88 11.22 -2.92 -0.65
CA LEU A 88 11.54 -3.83 0.45
C LEU A 88 11.53 -3.12 1.82
N GLY A 89 10.93 -1.93 1.93
CA GLY A 89 11.06 -1.10 3.13
C GLY A 89 9.75 -0.58 3.72
N GLY A 90 8.59 -1.07 3.28
CA GLY A 90 7.30 -0.66 3.86
C GLY A 90 7.29 -0.78 5.37
N PHE A 91 6.61 0.14 6.04
CA PHE A 91 6.37 0.04 7.48
C PHE A 91 4.99 0.55 7.80
N TRP A 92 4.47 0.14 8.95
CA TRP A 92 3.27 0.72 9.52
C TRP A 92 3.47 1.04 10.99
N LYS A 93 2.63 1.94 11.49
CA LYS A 93 2.53 2.24 12.92
C LYS A 93 1.12 2.04 13.42
N ARG A 94 1.00 1.44 14.59
CA ARG A 94 -0.26 1.37 15.34
C ARG A 94 -0.10 2.15 16.63
N PHE A 95 -1.09 2.96 16.97
CA PHE A 95 -1.16 3.68 18.23
C PHE A 95 -2.44 3.34 18.96
N TYR A 96 -2.30 3.12 20.27
CA TYR A 96 -3.36 2.69 21.15
C TYR A 96 -3.21 3.39 22.50
N GLN A 97 -4.28 3.41 23.28
CA GLN A 97 -4.27 3.94 24.64
C GLN A 97 -4.27 2.79 25.64
N GLU A 98 -3.36 2.85 26.61
CA GLU A 98 -3.27 1.89 27.71
C GLU A 98 -2.94 2.67 28.99
N ASP A 99 -3.74 2.47 30.04
CA ASP A 99 -3.62 3.18 31.33
C ASP A 99 -3.58 4.71 31.21
N GLY A 100 -4.38 5.27 30.29
CA GLY A 100 -4.42 6.72 30.05
C GLY A 100 -3.23 7.27 29.26
N VAL A 101 -2.30 6.41 28.82
CA VAL A 101 -1.09 6.80 28.08
C VAL A 101 -1.18 6.29 26.64
N VAL A 102 -0.84 7.15 25.68
CA VAL A 102 -0.71 6.74 24.27
C VAL A 102 0.59 5.94 24.11
N LYS A 103 0.47 4.74 23.55
CA LYS A 103 1.56 3.84 23.19
C LYS A 103 1.52 3.57 21.69
N GLY A 104 2.62 3.10 21.14
CA GLY A 104 2.66 2.74 19.73
C GLY A 104 3.56 1.57 19.44
N ILE A 105 3.32 0.92 18.31
CA ILE A 105 4.14 -0.13 17.74
C ILE A 105 4.50 0.29 16.33
N THR A 106 5.78 0.16 15.98
CA THR A 106 6.24 0.26 14.58
C THR A 106 6.66 -1.11 14.09
N HIS A 107 6.20 -1.45 12.90
CA HIS A 107 6.53 -2.72 12.26
C HIS A 107 6.99 -2.45 10.82
N PRO A 108 8.23 -2.81 10.47
CA PRO A 108 8.62 -2.95 9.07
C PRO A 108 7.87 -4.14 8.49
N VAL A 109 7.13 -3.92 7.40
CA VAL A 109 6.31 -4.95 6.73
C VAL A 109 7.15 -6.18 6.39
N GLU A 110 8.38 -5.94 5.95
CA GLU A 110 9.26 -6.95 5.38
C GLU A 110 10.09 -7.72 6.43
N VAL A 111 9.97 -7.39 7.72
CA VAL A 111 10.80 -8.01 8.75
C VAL A 111 9.91 -8.71 9.76
N PRO A 112 9.66 -10.01 9.58
CA PRO A 112 8.83 -10.75 10.51
C PRO A 112 9.44 -10.67 11.92
N PHE A 113 8.56 -10.62 12.92
CA PHE A 113 8.90 -10.55 14.36
C PHE A 113 9.47 -9.21 14.87
N VAL A 114 9.66 -8.19 14.03
CA VAL A 114 10.08 -6.87 14.51
C VAL A 114 8.87 -6.03 14.90
N TYR A 115 8.60 -5.94 16.20
CA TYR A 115 7.60 -5.04 16.76
C TYR A 115 8.29 -4.08 17.71
N ALA A 116 8.51 -2.84 17.24
CA ALA A 116 9.23 -1.83 18.00
C ALA A 116 8.24 -1.01 18.82
N ASP A 117 8.16 -1.31 20.12
CA ASP A 117 7.34 -0.57 21.06
C ASP A 117 7.85 0.86 21.19
N SER A 118 6.91 1.80 21.33
CA SER A 118 7.20 3.22 21.41
C SER A 118 6.23 3.98 22.32
N ARG A 119 6.69 5.13 22.80
CA ARG A 119 5.91 6.08 23.60
C ARG A 119 5.91 7.44 22.92
N PRO A 120 4.84 7.79 22.19
CA PRO A 120 4.67 9.13 21.64
C PRO A 120 4.27 10.11 22.75
N GLN A 121 4.82 11.32 22.70
CA GLN A 121 4.47 12.41 23.62
C GLN A 121 4.60 13.76 22.90
N ILE A 122 3.81 14.76 23.32
CA ILE A 122 4.02 16.14 22.86
C ILE A 122 5.36 16.65 23.39
N TYR A 123 6.13 17.31 22.53
CA TYR A 123 7.46 17.80 22.82
C TYR A 123 7.70 19.14 22.13
N SER A 124 8.25 20.11 22.88
CA SER A 124 8.72 21.38 22.32
C SER A 124 10.14 21.23 21.78
N HIS A 125 10.28 20.93 20.50
CA HIS A 125 11.57 20.76 19.85
C HIS A 125 12.21 22.11 19.51
N PRO A 126 13.48 22.36 19.85
CA PRO A 126 14.11 23.67 19.68
C PRO A 126 14.13 24.15 18.21
N LYS A 127 14.30 23.22 17.26
CA LYS A 127 14.28 23.52 15.81
C LYS A 127 12.88 23.50 15.17
N TYR A 128 11.96 22.66 15.67
CA TYR A 128 10.75 22.31 14.93
C TYR A 128 9.45 22.77 15.59
N GLY A 129 9.56 23.43 16.76
CA GLY A 129 8.40 23.82 17.56
C GLY A 129 7.74 22.61 18.22
N GLU A 130 6.44 22.71 18.43
CA GLU A 130 5.65 21.61 18.98
C GLU A 130 5.54 20.45 17.97
N VAL A 131 5.89 19.26 18.44
CA VAL A 131 5.94 18.02 17.67
C VAL A 131 5.52 16.86 18.56
N VAL A 132 5.18 15.72 17.95
CA VAL A 132 5.13 14.45 18.67
C VAL A 132 6.52 13.82 18.63
N LEU A 133 7.11 13.60 19.80
CA LEU A 133 8.33 12.80 19.94
C LEU A 133 7.95 11.35 20.23
N LEU A 134 8.27 10.45 19.31
CA LEU A 134 8.06 9.01 19.43
C LEU A 134 9.38 8.36 19.81
N LYS A 135 9.50 7.93 21.08
CA LYS A 135 10.68 7.20 21.58
C LYS A 135 10.43 5.70 21.53
N TYR A 136 11.32 4.96 20.90
CA TYR A 136 11.30 3.49 20.99
C TYR A 136 11.80 3.05 22.37
N ILE A 137 11.12 2.06 22.95
CA ILE A 137 11.39 1.58 24.31
C ILE A 137 11.96 0.17 24.35
N SER A 138 11.87 -0.60 23.26
CA SER A 138 12.50 -1.91 23.15
C SER A 138 14.03 -1.77 23.08
N PRO A 139 14.83 -2.56 23.83
CA PRO A 139 16.29 -2.39 23.92
C PRO A 139 17.01 -2.32 22.57
N GLN A 140 16.59 -3.16 21.61
CA GLN A 140 17.16 -3.22 20.26
C GLN A 140 16.89 -1.98 19.40
N ASN A 141 15.87 -1.18 19.76
CA ASN A 141 15.43 -0.01 18.99
C ASN A 141 15.59 1.31 19.77
N ALA A 142 16.01 1.27 21.04
CA ALA A 142 16.04 2.42 21.94
C ALA A 142 16.98 3.57 21.48
N MET A 143 17.89 3.28 20.54
CA MET A 143 18.76 4.28 19.91
C MET A 143 18.05 5.09 18.82
N PHE A 144 16.86 4.70 18.37
CA PHE A 144 16.07 5.43 17.39
C PHE A 144 14.99 6.28 18.07
N TYR A 145 14.58 7.34 17.39
CA TYR A 145 13.35 8.06 17.71
C TYR A 145 12.81 8.75 16.46
N ASP A 146 11.50 9.01 16.45
CA ASP A 146 10.87 9.80 15.40
C ASP A 146 10.36 11.13 15.96
N VAL A 147 10.41 12.15 15.11
CA VAL A 147 9.72 13.42 15.33
C VAL A 147 8.61 13.51 14.30
N LEU A 148 7.36 13.59 14.76
CA LEU A 148 6.18 13.61 13.92
C LEU A 148 5.44 14.94 14.03
N LYS A 149 4.77 15.34 12.95
CA LYS A 149 3.79 16.41 12.93
C LYS A 149 2.49 15.86 12.34
N ILE A 150 1.42 15.95 13.11
CA ILE A 150 0.08 15.56 12.65
C ILE A 150 -0.47 16.71 11.81
N VAL A 151 -0.53 16.49 10.51
CA VAL A 151 -0.94 17.48 9.52
C VAL A 151 -2.46 17.64 9.52
N ASP A 152 -3.14 16.50 9.48
CA ASP A 152 -4.59 16.37 9.57
C ASP A 152 -4.94 14.99 10.16
N LYS A 153 -6.22 14.62 10.15
CA LYS A 153 -6.70 13.36 10.76
C LYS A 153 -6.15 12.11 10.09
N ASP A 154 -5.84 12.19 8.80
CA ASP A 154 -5.44 11.04 7.98
C ASP A 154 -3.97 11.13 7.55
N THR A 155 -3.26 12.21 7.86
CA THR A 155 -1.91 12.48 7.34
C THR A 155 -0.91 12.92 8.42
N ILE A 156 0.27 12.28 8.41
CA ILE A 156 1.42 12.63 9.25
C ILE A 156 2.65 12.84 8.37
N VAL A 157 3.49 13.81 8.73
CA VAL A 157 4.87 13.92 8.25
C VAL A 157 5.84 13.66 9.40
N GLY A 158 6.89 12.88 9.14
CA GLY A 158 7.82 12.39 10.16
C GLY A 158 9.27 12.47 9.74
N LYS A 159 10.16 12.58 10.71
CA LYS A 159 11.61 12.41 10.56
C LYS A 159 12.11 11.39 11.56
N ALA A 160 12.84 10.39 11.10
CA ALA A 160 13.50 9.40 11.94
C ALA A 160 14.94 9.84 12.25
N PHE A 161 15.39 9.54 13.47
CA PHE A 161 16.70 9.92 13.97
C PHE A 161 17.37 8.76 14.70
N LEU A 162 18.70 8.77 14.68
CA LEU A 162 19.56 7.94 15.51
C LEU A 162 20.20 8.79 16.62
N GLY A 163 20.05 8.39 17.88
CA GLY A 163 20.69 9.01 19.04
C GLY A 163 19.67 9.57 20.03
N ILE A 164 20.04 10.67 20.68
CA ILE A 164 19.26 11.25 21.79
C ILE A 164 18.61 12.57 21.32
N PRO A 165 17.28 12.72 21.45
CA PRO A 165 16.59 13.98 21.15
C PRO A 165 17.15 15.15 21.97
N PRO A 166 17.24 16.38 21.41
CA PRO A 166 16.87 16.77 20.05
C PRO A 166 18.04 16.66 19.03
N ASN A 167 19.18 16.10 19.44
CA ASN A 167 20.45 16.20 18.70
C ASN A 167 20.83 14.92 17.94
N GLY A 168 19.88 14.01 17.70
CA GLY A 168 20.12 12.80 16.93
C GLY A 168 20.54 13.07 15.49
N LEU A 169 21.23 12.11 14.89
CA LEU A 169 21.55 12.10 13.47
C LEU A 169 20.28 11.82 12.65
N PRO A 170 19.85 12.71 11.74
CA PRO A 170 18.69 12.46 10.89
C PRO A 170 18.97 11.29 9.95
N LEU A 171 18.04 10.34 9.89
CA LEU A 171 18.14 9.16 9.03
C LEU A 171 17.31 9.32 7.76
N LEU A 172 16.02 9.63 7.91
CA LEU A 172 15.09 9.78 6.79
C LEU A 172 13.90 10.65 7.16
N THR A 173 13.27 11.21 6.14
CA THR A 173 11.96 11.87 6.22
C THR A 173 10.93 10.96 5.57
N PHE A 174 9.76 10.83 6.18
CA PHE A 174 8.67 9.96 5.72
C PHE A 174 7.32 10.63 5.91
N SER A 175 6.30 10.10 5.26
CA SER A 175 4.91 10.41 5.57
C SER A 175 4.18 9.16 6.02
N MET A 176 3.06 9.32 6.73
CA MET A 176 2.14 8.23 6.99
C MET A 176 0.73 8.67 6.66
N SER A 177 -0.07 7.74 6.13
CA SER A 177 -1.46 8.02 5.83
C SER A 177 -2.38 6.85 6.18
N ARG A 178 -3.61 7.19 6.56
CA ARG A 178 -4.75 6.25 6.65
C ARG A 178 -5.68 6.35 5.44
N LYS A 179 -5.47 7.36 4.58
CA LYS A 179 -6.23 7.59 3.36
C LYS A 179 -5.32 7.66 2.14
N TYR A 180 -5.52 6.81 1.15
CA TYR A 180 -4.64 6.74 -0.02
C TYR A 180 -5.36 6.19 -1.25
N GLY A 181 -4.83 6.53 -2.44
CA GLY A 181 -5.34 6.00 -3.70
C GLY A 181 -5.07 4.51 -3.86
N ILE A 182 -5.88 3.86 -4.69
CA ILE A 182 -5.83 2.41 -4.94
C ILE A 182 -4.45 1.93 -5.40
N GLU A 183 -3.67 2.76 -6.10
CA GLU A 183 -2.33 2.42 -6.57
C GLU A 183 -1.31 2.25 -5.44
N ARG A 184 -1.69 2.60 -4.21
CA ARG A 184 -0.89 2.50 -2.99
C ARG A 184 -1.45 1.50 -1.99
N MET A 185 -2.36 0.63 -2.43
CA MET A 185 -2.93 -0.42 -1.59
C MET A 185 -1.85 -1.31 -0.97
N ALA A 186 -2.10 -1.83 0.23
CA ALA A 186 -1.34 -2.94 0.78
C ALA A 186 -1.83 -4.30 0.24
N GLU A 187 -1.11 -5.39 0.52
CA GLU A 187 -1.56 -6.75 0.21
C GLU A 187 -2.96 -7.04 0.77
N GLU A 188 -3.20 -6.65 2.02
CA GLU A 188 -4.46 -6.85 2.73
C GLU A 188 -5.61 -6.06 2.10
N ASP A 189 -5.34 -4.83 1.65
CA ASP A 189 -6.29 -4.00 0.93
C ASP A 189 -6.66 -4.63 -0.42
N HIS A 190 -5.66 -5.16 -1.15
CA HIS A 190 -5.89 -5.87 -2.41
C HIS A 190 -6.80 -7.07 -2.20
N GLU A 191 -6.49 -7.92 -1.22
CA GLU A 191 -7.29 -9.13 -0.95
C GLU A 191 -8.73 -8.76 -0.63
N LYS A 192 -8.95 -7.74 0.21
CA LYS A 192 -10.28 -7.27 0.54
C LYS A 192 -11.04 -6.73 -0.67
N ILE A 193 -10.39 -5.94 -1.53
CA ILE A 193 -10.99 -5.48 -2.79
C ILE A 193 -11.31 -6.67 -3.70
N PHE A 194 -10.39 -7.62 -3.86
CA PHE A 194 -10.54 -8.78 -4.72
C PHE A 194 -11.70 -9.69 -4.27
N GLN A 195 -11.88 -9.89 -2.97
CA GLN A 195 -12.93 -10.76 -2.44
C GLN A 195 -14.29 -10.07 -2.34
N GLU A 196 -14.34 -8.82 -1.90
CA GLU A 196 -15.59 -8.17 -1.49
C GLU A 196 -16.06 -7.08 -2.45
N GLN A 197 -15.14 -6.43 -3.18
CA GLN A 197 -15.44 -5.24 -3.98
C GLN A 197 -15.34 -5.49 -5.48
N ALA A 198 -14.63 -6.52 -5.91
CA ALA A 198 -14.44 -6.86 -7.31
C ALA A 198 -15.37 -8.00 -7.74
N GLN A 199 -15.78 -7.96 -9.01
CA GLN A 199 -16.67 -8.96 -9.60
C GLN A 199 -16.05 -9.58 -10.84
N ARG A 200 -16.57 -10.73 -11.28
CA ARG A 200 -16.20 -11.31 -12.57
C ARG A 200 -16.33 -10.26 -13.69
N PRO A 201 -15.29 -10.04 -14.52
CA PRO A 201 -15.38 -9.09 -15.62
C PRO A 201 -16.38 -9.56 -16.70
N PRO A 202 -17.27 -8.68 -17.20
CA PRO A 202 -18.05 -8.99 -18.39
C PRO A 202 -17.15 -9.11 -19.63
N GLU A 203 -17.34 -10.15 -20.45
CA GLU A 203 -16.45 -10.47 -21.59
C GLU A 203 -16.26 -9.30 -22.56
N GLY A 204 -17.32 -8.56 -22.89
CA GLY A 204 -17.22 -7.40 -23.77
C GLY A 204 -16.53 -6.19 -23.13
N LYS A 205 -16.49 -6.11 -21.80
CA LYS A 205 -15.91 -4.97 -21.07
C LYS A 205 -14.40 -5.07 -20.93
N VAL A 206 -13.81 -6.27 -21.00
CA VAL A 206 -12.35 -6.41 -20.85
C VAL A 206 -11.57 -6.08 -22.12
N ILE A 207 -12.21 -6.03 -23.29
CA ILE A 207 -11.54 -5.76 -24.56
C ILE A 207 -10.77 -4.44 -24.52
N GLY A 208 -9.55 -4.46 -25.04
CA GLY A 208 -8.66 -3.30 -25.09
C GLY A 208 -7.31 -3.54 -24.42
N GLU A 209 -6.57 -2.45 -24.24
CA GLU A 209 -5.28 -2.44 -23.58
C GLU A 209 -5.39 -2.01 -22.12
N TRP A 210 -4.63 -2.71 -21.27
CA TRP A 210 -4.57 -2.48 -19.84
C TRP A 210 -3.12 -2.38 -19.39
N ALA A 211 -2.81 -1.36 -18.60
CA ALA A 211 -1.52 -1.12 -17.96
C ALA A 211 -1.55 -1.71 -16.55
N GLY A 212 -0.60 -2.57 -16.23
CA GLY A 212 -0.51 -3.19 -14.91
C GLY A 212 0.62 -2.67 -14.06
N LYS A 213 0.34 -2.52 -12.76
CA LYS A 213 1.28 -2.17 -11.70
C LYS A 213 1.16 -3.22 -10.60
N LEU A 214 2.30 -3.65 -10.06
CA LEU A 214 2.34 -4.54 -8.91
C LEU A 214 1.91 -3.82 -7.64
N VAL A 215 1.22 -4.56 -6.77
CA VAL A 215 0.91 -4.14 -5.40
C VAL A 215 2.14 -4.34 -4.52
N SER A 216 2.49 -3.31 -3.74
CA SER A 216 3.56 -3.38 -2.74
C SER A 216 3.18 -2.57 -1.52
N ASP A 217 3.51 -3.10 -0.35
CA ASP A 217 3.28 -2.42 0.91
C ASP A 217 4.21 -1.22 1.11
N GLY A 218 5.37 -1.20 0.45
CA GLY A 218 6.38 -0.15 0.60
C GLY A 218 6.28 1.01 -0.39
N GLY A 219 5.64 0.83 -1.54
CA GLY A 219 5.67 1.87 -2.57
C GLY A 219 4.88 1.58 -3.84
N LEU A 220 4.88 2.58 -4.72
CA LEU A 220 4.24 2.51 -6.03
C LEU A 220 5.21 1.85 -7.03
N SER A 221 4.78 0.74 -7.64
CA SER A 221 5.53 0.14 -8.74
C SER A 221 5.33 0.91 -10.06
N PRO A 222 6.32 0.93 -10.97
CA PRO A 222 6.11 1.37 -12.34
C PRO A 222 5.16 0.42 -13.07
N GLU A 223 4.70 0.84 -14.25
CA GLU A 223 4.03 -0.08 -15.18
C GLU A 223 4.96 -1.27 -15.47
N SER A 224 4.59 -2.44 -14.95
CA SER A 224 5.32 -3.69 -15.08
C SER A 224 4.65 -4.63 -16.08
N GLN A 225 3.36 -4.45 -16.31
CA GLN A 225 2.53 -5.34 -17.10
C GLN A 225 1.78 -4.58 -18.17
N ARG A 226 1.54 -5.24 -19.30
CA ARG A 226 0.53 -4.82 -20.27
C ARG A 226 -0.25 -6.01 -20.75
N PHE A 227 -1.57 -5.97 -20.57
CA PHE A 227 -2.48 -6.97 -21.11
C PHE A 227 -3.28 -6.37 -22.26
N THR A 228 -3.36 -7.09 -23.38
CA THR A 228 -4.21 -6.75 -24.52
C THR A 228 -5.24 -7.85 -24.67
N PHE A 229 -6.50 -7.52 -24.44
CA PHE A 229 -7.62 -8.44 -24.61
C PHE A 229 -8.30 -8.18 -25.96
N THR A 230 -8.50 -9.26 -26.72
CA THR A 230 -9.17 -9.23 -28.03
C THR A 230 -10.17 -10.37 -28.14
N SER A 231 -11.25 -10.18 -28.88
CA SER A 231 -12.15 -11.26 -29.28
C SER A 231 -11.76 -11.75 -30.67
N ASP A 232 -11.72 -13.07 -30.86
CA ASP A 232 -11.61 -13.62 -32.20
C ASP A 232 -12.97 -13.70 -32.92
N LYS A 233 -12.97 -14.25 -34.14
CA LYS A 233 -14.17 -14.34 -34.98
C LYS A 233 -15.26 -15.25 -34.39
N SER A 234 -14.90 -16.15 -33.49
CA SER A 234 -15.83 -17.03 -32.76
C SER A 234 -16.39 -16.38 -31.49
N GLY A 235 -15.93 -15.18 -31.13
CA GLY A 235 -16.28 -14.54 -29.86
C GLY A 235 -15.37 -14.98 -28.70
N GLU A 236 -14.34 -15.79 -28.96
CA GLU A 236 -13.46 -16.28 -27.90
C GLU A 236 -12.47 -15.19 -27.50
N LEU A 237 -12.38 -14.95 -26.19
CA LEU A 237 -11.49 -13.96 -25.61
C LEU A 237 -10.05 -14.48 -25.59
N LYS A 238 -9.13 -13.66 -26.08
CA LYS A 238 -7.68 -13.92 -26.09
C LYS A 238 -6.97 -12.80 -25.36
N MET A 239 -5.93 -13.17 -24.61
CA MET A 239 -5.09 -12.22 -23.91
C MET A 239 -3.65 -12.34 -24.43
N ARG A 240 -3.04 -11.20 -24.75
CA ARG A 240 -1.60 -11.08 -24.98
C ARG A 240 -0.99 -10.28 -23.85
N TYR A 241 0.08 -10.77 -23.24
CA TYR A 241 0.77 -10.08 -22.15
C TYR A 241 2.17 -9.64 -22.54
N ILE A 242 2.63 -8.59 -21.86
CA ILE A 242 4.03 -8.20 -21.72
C ILE A 242 4.28 -7.98 -20.23
N PHE A 243 5.28 -8.66 -19.67
CA PHE A 243 5.71 -8.52 -18.28
C PHE A 243 7.17 -8.08 -18.21
N ALA A 244 7.43 -7.00 -17.47
CA ALA A 244 8.72 -6.34 -17.26
C ALA A 244 9.50 -6.04 -18.55
N ARG A 245 8.84 -6.02 -19.72
CA ARG A 245 9.46 -6.01 -21.06
C ARG A 245 10.42 -7.18 -21.34
N LEU A 246 10.40 -8.21 -20.50
CA LEU A 246 11.28 -9.38 -20.58
C LEU A 246 10.52 -10.62 -21.06
N LEU A 247 9.26 -10.76 -20.61
CA LEU A 247 8.39 -11.88 -20.95
C LEU A 247 7.21 -11.36 -21.75
N ALA A 248 6.86 -12.05 -22.82
CA ALA A 248 5.66 -11.76 -23.59
C ALA A 248 5.10 -13.07 -24.14
N GLY A 249 3.79 -13.13 -24.27
CA GLY A 249 3.12 -14.34 -24.70
C GLY A 249 1.65 -14.14 -24.95
N ASN A 250 0.99 -15.23 -25.33
CA ASN A 250 -0.45 -15.32 -25.38
C ASN A 250 -0.90 -16.20 -24.23
N SER A 251 -2.03 -15.83 -23.63
CA SER A 251 -2.69 -16.62 -22.60
C SER A 251 -4.06 -17.06 -23.10
N ARG A 252 -4.41 -18.29 -22.76
CA ARG A 252 -5.77 -18.81 -22.87
C ARG A 252 -6.61 -18.17 -21.77
N VAL A 253 -7.81 -17.71 -22.12
CA VAL A 253 -8.73 -17.09 -21.16
C VAL A 253 -9.84 -18.08 -20.81
N GLU A 254 -10.09 -18.25 -19.52
CA GLU A 254 -11.23 -19.02 -19.03
C GLU A 254 -12.07 -18.14 -18.11
N MET A 255 -13.37 -18.15 -18.33
CA MET A 255 -14.32 -17.45 -17.47
C MET A 255 -14.93 -18.42 -16.47
N THR A 256 -14.66 -18.23 -15.18
CA THR A 256 -15.36 -18.93 -14.10
C THR A 256 -16.57 -18.10 -13.64
N PRO A 257 -17.49 -18.65 -12.83
CA PRO A 257 -18.55 -17.86 -12.24
C PRO A 257 -18.04 -16.67 -11.39
N GLU A 258 -16.86 -16.81 -10.77
CA GLU A 258 -16.30 -15.86 -9.81
C GLU A 258 -15.37 -14.83 -10.45
N GLN A 259 -14.62 -15.21 -11.49
CA GLN A 259 -13.53 -14.39 -12.03
C GLN A 259 -13.10 -14.82 -13.45
N MET A 260 -12.20 -14.04 -14.04
CA MET A 260 -11.51 -14.39 -15.28
C MET A 260 -10.14 -14.97 -14.96
N ASN A 261 -9.86 -16.18 -15.43
CA ASN A 261 -8.54 -16.80 -15.31
C ASN A 261 -7.78 -16.70 -16.62
N THR A 262 -6.47 -16.46 -16.57
CA THR A 262 -5.61 -16.57 -17.76
C THR A 262 -4.42 -17.49 -17.55
N TYR A 263 -4.22 -18.40 -18.50
CA TYR A 263 -3.18 -19.43 -18.44
C TYR A 263 -2.17 -19.19 -19.56
N ASP A 264 -0.91 -19.03 -19.21
CA ASP A 264 0.18 -18.94 -20.17
C ASP A 264 1.00 -20.24 -20.23
N TRP A 265 2.21 -20.19 -20.81
CA TRP A 265 3.10 -21.35 -20.89
C TRP A 265 3.77 -21.69 -19.55
N THR A 266 3.68 -20.81 -18.55
CA THR A 266 4.12 -21.11 -17.21
C THR A 266 3.09 -22.00 -16.51
N ASN A 267 3.49 -22.68 -15.44
CA ASN A 267 2.52 -23.40 -14.60
C ASN A 267 1.72 -22.45 -13.69
N TRP A 268 1.87 -21.14 -13.84
CA TRP A 268 1.13 -20.13 -13.08
C TRP A 268 -0.07 -19.65 -13.90
N HIS A 269 -1.06 -19.08 -13.21
CA HIS A 269 -2.22 -18.48 -13.87
C HIS A 269 -2.62 -17.18 -13.20
N ASP A 270 -3.21 -16.29 -13.98
CA ASP A 270 -3.82 -15.08 -13.45
C ASP A 270 -5.24 -15.37 -12.99
N GLU A 271 -5.64 -14.69 -11.92
CA GLU A 271 -7.00 -14.59 -11.41
C GLU A 271 -7.38 -13.10 -11.42
N ILE A 272 -8.35 -12.70 -12.24
CA ILE A 272 -8.64 -11.29 -12.54
C ILE A 272 -10.12 -10.98 -12.30
N LYS A 273 -10.37 -9.90 -11.55
CA LYS A 273 -11.71 -9.37 -11.29
C LYS A 273 -11.77 -7.87 -11.61
N MET A 274 -12.95 -7.41 -11.98
CA MET A 274 -13.24 -6.03 -12.35
C MET A 274 -13.78 -5.25 -11.16
N VAL A 275 -13.19 -4.07 -10.92
CA VAL A 275 -13.61 -3.15 -9.86
C VAL A 275 -14.51 -2.05 -10.43
N THR A 276 -14.08 -1.46 -11.54
CA THR A 276 -14.82 -0.47 -12.35
C THR A 276 -14.60 -0.78 -13.84
N ASP A 277 -15.28 -0.05 -14.72
CA ASP A 277 -15.08 -0.21 -16.17
C ASP A 277 -13.62 0.06 -16.63
N ASP A 278 -12.84 0.82 -15.84
CA ASP A 278 -11.47 1.21 -16.16
C ASP A 278 -10.42 0.66 -15.20
N LEU A 279 -10.83 -0.21 -14.27
CA LEU A 279 -9.96 -0.80 -13.27
C LEU A 279 -10.28 -2.27 -12.99
N MET A 280 -9.26 -3.12 -13.10
CA MET A 280 -9.29 -4.50 -12.63
C MET A 280 -8.21 -4.72 -11.56
N VAL A 281 -8.45 -5.70 -10.70
CA VAL A 281 -7.47 -6.24 -9.75
C VAL A 281 -7.18 -7.68 -10.15
N GLY A 282 -5.93 -8.11 -9.97
CA GLY A 282 -5.56 -9.46 -10.31
C GLY A 282 -4.37 -9.97 -9.53
N LYS A 283 -4.20 -11.28 -9.60
CA LYS A 283 -3.11 -11.99 -8.96
C LYS A 283 -2.61 -13.10 -9.87
N TRP A 284 -1.29 -13.18 -10.02
CA TRP A 284 -0.62 -14.24 -10.76
C TRP A 284 -0.15 -15.30 -9.76
N CYS A 285 -0.79 -16.47 -9.79
CA CYS A 285 -0.69 -17.49 -8.75
C CYS A 285 0.08 -18.71 -9.22
N SER A 286 0.93 -19.25 -8.35
CA SER A 286 1.57 -20.54 -8.55
C SER A 286 0.56 -21.69 -8.36
N PRO A 287 0.89 -22.91 -8.82
CA PRO A 287 0.19 -24.11 -8.36
C PRO A 287 0.22 -24.21 -6.83
N THR A 288 -0.85 -24.79 -6.27
CA THR A 288 -0.92 -25.08 -4.84
C THR A 288 0.07 -26.17 -4.46
N THR A 289 0.77 -25.99 -3.34
CA THR A 289 1.66 -26.96 -2.73
C THR A 289 1.25 -27.24 -1.29
N ARG A 290 1.45 -28.48 -0.84
CA ARG A 290 1.28 -28.85 0.58
C ARG A 290 2.51 -28.53 1.43
N LEU A 291 3.59 -28.08 0.81
CA LEU A 291 4.77 -27.62 1.54
C LEU A 291 4.42 -26.35 2.32
N PRO A 292 4.89 -26.24 3.58
CA PRO A 292 4.76 -25.00 4.32
C PRO A 292 5.53 -23.91 3.57
N LEU A 293 4.82 -22.87 3.16
CA LEU A 293 5.44 -21.61 2.75
C LEU A 293 5.45 -20.68 3.98
N PRO A 294 6.48 -19.83 4.12
CA PRO A 294 6.48 -18.84 5.19
C PRO A 294 5.24 -17.96 5.08
N ASP A 295 4.71 -17.49 6.22
CA ASP A 295 3.59 -16.53 6.26
C ASP A 295 3.98 -15.13 5.73
N TYR A 296 5.19 -15.02 5.18
CA TYR A 296 5.80 -13.79 4.72
C TYR A 296 6.62 -14.08 3.46
N ALA A 297 6.51 -13.22 2.47
CA ALA A 297 7.39 -13.19 1.31
C ALA A 297 7.77 -11.74 0.96
N PRO A 298 9.02 -11.49 0.55
CA PRO A 298 9.50 -10.12 0.38
C PRO A 298 8.90 -9.41 -0.83
N GLY A 299 8.51 -8.15 -0.62
CA GLY A 299 8.25 -7.17 -1.67
C GLY A 299 6.94 -7.37 -2.44
N PHE A 300 7.00 -8.06 -3.58
CA PHE A 300 5.85 -8.26 -4.49
C PHE A 300 5.29 -9.67 -4.47
N LEU A 301 5.96 -10.58 -3.77
CA LEU A 301 5.55 -11.97 -3.64
C LEU A 301 4.77 -12.10 -2.35
N SER A 302 3.63 -12.76 -2.44
CA SER A 302 2.76 -13.04 -1.31
C SER A 302 2.53 -14.54 -1.17
N VAL A 303 2.11 -14.96 0.02
CA VAL A 303 1.75 -16.37 0.29
C VAL A 303 0.28 -16.46 0.65
N GLU A 304 -0.48 -17.16 -0.19
CA GLU A 304 -1.89 -17.43 0.03
C GLU A 304 -2.09 -18.82 0.64
N LYS A 305 -2.86 -18.87 1.73
CA LYS A 305 -3.34 -20.12 2.33
C LYS A 305 -4.70 -20.46 1.73
N THR A 306 -4.78 -21.63 1.11
CA THR A 306 -6.01 -22.18 0.50
C THR A 306 -6.39 -23.48 1.22
N PRO A 307 -7.65 -23.94 1.13
CA PRO A 307 -8.04 -25.25 1.66
C PRO A 307 -7.18 -26.41 1.14
N GLU A 308 -6.65 -26.29 -0.09
CA GLU A 308 -5.85 -27.32 -0.77
C GLU A 308 -4.35 -27.26 -0.43
N GLY A 309 -3.88 -26.19 0.22
CA GLY A 309 -2.48 -25.94 0.57
C GLY A 309 -2.07 -24.47 0.44
N ASN A 310 -0.79 -24.20 0.23
CA ASN A 310 -0.25 -22.85 0.07
C ASN A 310 0.10 -22.58 -1.38
N ARG A 311 0.05 -21.32 -1.80
CA ARG A 311 0.58 -20.88 -3.11
C ARG A 311 1.23 -19.52 -3.01
N CYS A 312 2.18 -19.27 -3.89
CA CYS A 312 2.72 -17.93 -4.07
C CYS A 312 1.82 -17.14 -5.01
N SER A 313 1.71 -15.83 -4.77
CA SER A 313 1.04 -14.93 -5.71
C SER A 313 1.77 -13.61 -5.87
N ILE A 314 1.63 -13.02 -7.05
CA ILE A 314 2.05 -11.64 -7.33
C ILE A 314 0.78 -10.85 -7.62
N ARG A 315 0.48 -9.88 -6.75
CA ARG A 315 -0.73 -9.04 -6.84
C ARG A 315 -0.50 -7.80 -7.69
N TYR A 316 -1.53 -7.37 -8.40
CA TYR A 316 -1.44 -6.23 -9.31
C TYR A 316 -2.80 -5.56 -9.52
N ILE A 317 -2.74 -4.30 -9.97
CA ILE A 317 -3.87 -3.59 -10.57
C ILE A 317 -3.68 -3.47 -12.07
N LEU A 318 -4.78 -3.39 -12.82
CA LEU A 318 -4.82 -3.14 -14.25
C LEU A 318 -5.69 -1.91 -14.53
N GLU A 319 -5.11 -0.87 -15.10
CA GLU A 319 -5.79 0.37 -15.49
C GLU A 319 -5.97 0.40 -17.02
N ARG A 320 -7.16 0.80 -17.50
CA ARG A 320 -7.41 0.92 -18.94
C ARG A 320 -6.52 2.00 -19.58
N LYS A 321 -6.03 1.75 -20.80
CA LYS A 321 -5.24 2.71 -21.59
C LYS A 321 -6.03 3.55 -22.57
#